data_AF-A0A1I4KNV0-F1
#
_entry.id   AF-A0A1I4KNV0-F1
#
_cell.length_a   1.000
_cell.length_b   1.000
_cell.length_c   1.000
_cell.angle_alpha   90.00
_cell.angle_beta   90.00
_cell.angle_gamma   90.00
#
_symmetry.space_group_name_H-M   'P 1'
#
loop_
_entity.id
_entity.type
_entity.pdbx_description
1 polymer ?
#
loop_
_entity_poly.entity_id
_entity_poly.type
_entity_poly.pdbx_seq_one_letter_code
_entity_poly.pdbx_strand_id
1 'polypeptide(L)'
;MERYRFYLVRPKSHTRADAAPNPSNPMRHLRLVCLFVPVVAFAAPTLAQDVPGQSMRPKMLIHGHYCGPGNDGPGVAPVDALDAACMRHDACTPDVGLPSCNCNRQLKRDASVVAASPRQPEDIRMLAGLVAQGSDLLMCREGLTALRN
;
A
#
# COMPACT_ATOMS: atom_id res chain seq x y z
N MET A 1 -27.53 -40.18 1.00
CA MET A 1 -26.63 -39.65 2.05
C MET A 1 -25.83 -38.52 1.43
N GLU A 2 -25.77 -37.29 1.91
CA GLU A 2 -26.55 -36.49 2.85
C GLU A 2 -26.07 -35.05 2.57
N ARG A 3 -26.95 -34.19 2.06
CA ARG A 3 -26.99 -32.73 2.27
C ARG A 3 -25.78 -31.87 1.88
N TYR A 4 -25.86 -31.30 0.68
CA TYR A 4 -25.37 -29.95 0.39
C TYR A 4 -26.18 -28.93 1.18
N ARG A 5 -25.63 -28.39 2.27
CA ARG A 5 -26.20 -27.24 2.98
C ARG A 5 -25.63 -25.96 2.40
N PHE A 6 -26.43 -25.34 1.53
CA PHE A 6 -26.35 -23.94 1.14
C PHE A 6 -26.29 -23.07 2.41
N TYR A 7 -25.15 -22.46 2.71
CA TYR A 7 -25.08 -21.34 3.64
C TYR A 7 -25.31 -20.05 2.85
N LEU A 8 -26.55 -19.57 2.86
CA LEU A 8 -26.90 -18.22 2.42
C LEU A 8 -26.32 -17.22 3.43
N VAL A 9 -25.21 -16.59 3.08
CA VAL A 9 -24.67 -15.44 3.82
C VAL A 9 -25.53 -14.22 3.47
N ARG A 10 -26.31 -13.73 4.46
CA ARG A 10 -27.07 -12.48 4.34
C ARG A 10 -26.10 -11.28 4.30
N PRO A 11 -26.26 -10.32 3.38
CA PRO A 11 -25.54 -9.05 3.46
C PRO A 11 -26.11 -8.16 4.59
N LYS A 12 -25.24 -7.58 5.43
CA LYS A 12 -25.60 -6.53 6.39
C LYS A 12 -25.90 -5.24 5.61
N SER A 13 -27.14 -4.75 5.72
CA SER A 13 -27.58 -3.44 5.25
C SER A 13 -27.01 -2.34 6.16
N HIS A 14 -26.12 -1.50 5.64
CA HIS A 14 -25.72 -0.26 6.30
C HIS A 14 -26.73 0.84 5.97
N THR A 15 -27.53 1.22 6.96
CA THR A 15 -28.36 2.43 6.96
C THR A 15 -27.46 3.65 7.07
N ARG A 16 -27.45 4.49 6.03
CA ARG A 16 -26.86 5.83 6.01
C ARG A 16 -27.92 6.78 6.57
N ALA A 17 -27.73 7.26 7.79
CA ALA A 17 -28.54 8.34 8.34
C ALA A 17 -27.90 9.67 7.93
N ASP A 18 -28.69 10.48 7.23
CA ASP A 18 -28.41 11.86 6.86
C ASP A 18 -28.45 12.76 8.11
N ALA A 19 -27.47 13.63 8.26
CA ALA A 19 -27.53 14.76 9.19
C ALA A 19 -27.07 16.03 8.48
N ALA A 20 -28.03 16.94 8.34
CA ALA A 20 -27.97 18.24 7.70
C ALA A 20 -27.05 19.26 8.43
N PRO A 21 -26.66 20.37 7.76
CA PRO A 21 -25.75 21.39 8.29
C PRO A 21 -26.40 22.34 9.32
N ASN A 22 -25.64 22.77 10.34
CA ASN A 22 -26.09 23.72 11.35
C ASN A 22 -25.71 25.18 11.00
N PRO A 23 -26.67 26.12 11.00
CA PRO A 23 -26.49 27.52 10.58
C PRO A 23 -25.86 28.48 11.61
N SER A 24 -25.15 29.46 11.02
CA SER A 24 -24.94 30.88 11.39
C SER A 24 -25.21 31.41 12.81
N ASN A 25 -24.29 32.25 13.30
CA ASN A 25 -24.63 33.48 14.04
C ASN A 25 -23.52 34.56 13.92
N PRO A 26 -23.75 35.86 14.25
CA PRO A 26 -23.55 36.94 13.29
C PRO A 26 -22.72 38.13 13.81
N MET A 27 -22.20 38.89 12.84
CA MET A 27 -21.99 40.34 12.79
C MET A 27 -21.28 41.17 13.89
N ARG A 28 -20.48 42.11 13.37
CA ARG A 28 -19.99 43.41 13.90
C ARG A 28 -18.75 43.26 14.80
N HIS A 29 -17.61 43.88 14.48
CA HIS A 29 -17.47 45.32 14.24
C HIS A 29 -16.46 45.68 13.14
N LEU A 30 -16.94 46.60 12.30
CA LEU A 30 -16.24 47.54 11.44
C LEU A 30 -14.89 48.03 12.00
N ARG A 31 -13.79 47.70 11.33
CA ARG A 31 -12.61 48.58 11.22
C ARG A 31 -12.13 48.56 9.78
N LEU A 32 -12.72 49.47 9.01
CA LEU A 32 -12.20 49.92 7.73
C LEU A 32 -10.85 50.62 8.00
N VAL A 33 -9.76 49.86 7.93
CA VAL A 33 -8.41 50.44 7.81
C VAL A 33 -7.92 50.06 6.43
N CYS A 34 -8.30 50.87 5.45
CA CYS A 34 -7.53 51.03 4.23
C CYS A 34 -6.15 51.54 4.62
N LEU A 35 -5.15 50.66 4.62
CA LEU A 35 -3.76 51.05 4.48
C LEU A 35 -3.06 49.97 3.68
N PHE A 36 -3.10 50.17 2.35
CA PHE A 36 -2.03 49.89 1.40
C PHE A 36 -0.93 48.95 1.92
N VAL A 37 -1.20 47.65 1.89
CA VAL A 37 -0.10 46.68 1.83
C VAL A 37 0.29 46.61 0.36
N PRO A 38 1.51 47.03 -0.02
CA PRO A 38 1.93 46.90 -1.41
C PRO A 38 1.86 45.42 -1.76
N VAL A 39 1.17 45.10 -2.85
CA VAL A 39 1.28 43.82 -3.53
C VAL A 39 2.70 43.79 -4.09
N VAL A 40 3.67 43.51 -3.23
CA VAL A 40 5.00 43.10 -3.64
C VAL A 40 4.77 41.74 -4.26
N ALA A 41 4.75 41.73 -5.58
CA ALA A 41 4.77 40.52 -6.37
C ALA A 41 5.95 39.66 -5.89
N PHE A 42 5.65 38.69 -5.02
CA PHE A 42 6.55 37.58 -4.73
C PHE A 42 6.61 36.72 -5.99
N ALA A 43 7.37 37.18 -6.98
CA ALA A 43 7.97 36.31 -7.99
C ALA A 43 9.18 35.62 -7.32
N ALA A 44 8.91 34.80 -6.31
CA ALA A 44 9.88 33.79 -5.92
C ALA A 44 9.71 32.65 -6.94
N PRO A 45 10.75 32.27 -7.72
CA PRO A 45 10.70 30.97 -8.37
C PRO A 45 10.51 29.97 -7.23
N THR A 46 9.51 29.09 -7.35
CA THR A 46 9.39 27.93 -6.49
C THR A 46 10.59 27.03 -6.77
N LEU A 47 11.75 27.38 -6.19
CA LEU A 47 12.85 26.46 -6.05
C LEU A 47 12.28 25.29 -5.23
N ALA A 48 12.28 24.12 -5.87
CA ALA A 48 11.89 22.86 -5.29
C ALA A 48 12.38 22.80 -3.84
N GLN A 49 11.45 22.60 -2.91
CA GLN A 49 11.81 22.35 -1.52
C GLN A 49 12.37 20.93 -1.44
N ASP A 50 13.64 20.78 -1.82
CA ASP A 50 14.45 19.66 -1.37
C ASP A 50 14.66 19.86 0.14
N VAL A 51 13.79 19.26 0.95
CA VAL A 51 14.04 19.11 2.38
C VAL A 51 15.21 18.13 2.51
N PRO A 52 16.42 18.58 2.93
CA PRO A 52 17.56 17.70 3.04
C PRO A 52 17.29 16.70 4.17
N GLY A 53 17.29 15.40 3.84
CA GLY A 53 17.23 14.33 4.83
C GLY A 53 15.89 13.61 4.98
N GLN A 54 14.88 13.91 4.16
CA GLN A 54 13.69 13.05 4.06
C GLN A 54 13.29 12.85 2.61
N SER A 55 14.00 11.95 1.93
CA SER A 55 13.39 11.19 0.84
C SER A 55 12.34 10.25 1.44
N MET A 56 11.22 10.79 1.92
CA MET A 56 10.09 9.98 2.36
C MET A 56 9.44 9.41 1.10
N ARG A 57 10.07 8.39 0.51
CA ARG A 57 9.43 7.59 -0.53
C ARG A 57 8.18 7.00 0.11
N PRO A 58 6.97 7.30 -0.40
CA PRO A 58 5.75 6.82 0.23
C PRO A 58 5.76 5.30 0.28
N LYS A 59 5.41 4.73 1.45
CA LYS A 59 5.22 3.28 1.60
C LYS A 59 3.95 2.87 0.87
N MET A 60 4.06 1.92 -0.04
CA MET A 60 2.93 1.36 -0.79
C MET A 60 2.78 -0.11 -0.42
N LEU A 61 2.54 -0.33 0.88
CA LEU A 61 2.33 -1.67 1.42
C LEU A 61 0.88 -2.10 1.20
N ILE A 62 0.73 -3.27 0.61
CA ILE A 62 -0.56 -3.95 0.46
C ILE A 62 -0.89 -4.70 1.77
N HIS A 63 0.14 -5.14 2.49
CA HIS A 63 0.00 -5.90 3.73
C HIS A 63 1.27 -5.83 4.59
N GLY A 64 1.07 -5.88 5.91
CA GLY A 64 2.14 -6.05 6.89
C GLY A 64 3.26 -5.02 6.79
N HIS A 65 4.49 -5.47 7.06
CA HIS A 65 5.69 -4.66 7.02
C HIS A 65 6.45 -4.77 5.70
N TYR A 66 6.21 -5.83 4.91
CA TYR A 66 7.07 -6.24 3.79
C TYR A 66 6.36 -6.33 2.44
N CYS A 67 5.03 -6.50 2.38
CA CYS A 67 4.35 -6.71 1.10
C CYS A 67 4.13 -5.39 0.32
N GLY A 68 5.20 -4.83 -0.24
CA GLY A 68 5.15 -3.72 -1.20
C GLY A 68 6.38 -2.80 -1.18
N PRO A 69 6.50 -1.85 -2.13
CA PRO A 69 7.60 -0.90 -2.17
C PRO A 69 7.62 0.03 -0.95
N GLY A 70 8.83 0.33 -0.47
CA GLY A 70 9.03 1.19 0.70
C GLY A 70 8.70 0.49 2.02
N ASN A 71 8.83 -0.84 2.06
CA ASN A 71 8.71 -1.65 3.27
C ASN A 71 9.55 -1.14 4.44
N ASP A 72 9.28 -1.69 5.62
CA ASP A 72 9.92 -1.26 6.87
C ASP A 72 11.40 -1.67 6.97
N GLY A 73 11.86 -2.52 6.04
CA GLY A 73 13.24 -2.99 5.98
C GLY A 73 13.56 -4.09 7.00
N PRO A 74 14.82 -4.52 7.08
CA PRO A 74 15.23 -5.62 7.95
C PRO A 74 15.11 -5.25 9.44
N GLY A 75 14.92 -6.26 10.29
CA GLY A 75 14.90 -6.10 11.75
C GLY A 75 13.51 -5.89 12.37
N VAL A 76 12.46 -5.84 11.55
CA VAL A 76 11.06 -5.85 12.00
C VAL A 76 10.51 -7.28 11.87
N ALA A 77 9.75 -7.74 12.86
CA ALA A 77 9.14 -9.07 12.78
C ALA A 77 7.95 -9.02 11.81
N PRO A 78 7.79 -9.99 10.90
CA PRO A 78 6.62 -10.05 10.04
C PRO A 78 5.34 -10.29 10.87
N VAL A 79 4.24 -9.66 10.48
CA VAL A 79 2.97 -9.73 11.24
C VAL A 79 2.25 -11.08 11.10
N ASP A 80 2.47 -11.78 9.98
CA ASP A 80 1.92 -13.11 9.72
C ASP A 80 2.75 -13.90 8.68
N ALA A 81 2.24 -15.05 8.24
CA ALA A 81 2.92 -15.92 7.30
C ALA A 81 3.04 -15.35 5.88
N LEU A 82 2.09 -14.50 5.45
CA LEU A 82 2.16 -13.82 4.15
C LEU A 82 3.24 -12.74 4.20
N ASP A 83 3.24 -11.93 5.25
CA ASP A 83 4.24 -10.90 5.47
C ASP A 83 5.65 -11.51 5.58
N ALA A 84 5.78 -12.68 6.22
CA ALA A 84 7.03 -13.43 6.26
C ALA A 84 7.50 -13.92 4.88
N ALA A 85 6.57 -14.24 3.96
CA ALA A 85 6.91 -14.59 2.58
C ALA A 85 7.43 -13.37 1.80
N CYS A 86 6.80 -12.21 1.98
CA CYS A 86 7.26 -10.94 1.41
C CYS A 86 8.65 -10.55 1.97
N MET A 87 8.87 -10.69 3.27
CA MET A 87 10.18 -10.43 3.90
C MET A 87 11.30 -11.29 3.28
N ARG A 88 11.03 -12.57 2.99
CA ARG A 88 12.01 -13.44 2.32
C ARG A 88 12.26 -13.04 0.87
N HIS A 89 11.24 -12.52 0.18
CA HIS A 89 11.39 -12.00 -1.18
C HIS A 89 12.25 -10.74 -1.21
N ASP A 90 12.04 -9.82 -0.28
CA ASP A 90 12.86 -8.61 -0.14
C ASP A 90 14.32 -8.98 0.17
N ALA A 91 14.55 -9.90 1.12
CA ALA A 91 15.88 -10.37 1.47
C ALA A 91 16.59 -11.17 0.36
N CYS A 92 15.83 -11.73 -0.59
CA CYS A 92 16.39 -12.44 -1.76
C CYS A 92 17.01 -11.48 -2.78
N THR A 93 16.72 -10.18 -2.71
CA THR A 93 17.18 -9.18 -3.66
C THR A 93 18.51 -8.57 -3.17
N PRO A 94 19.65 -8.87 -3.80
CA PRO A 94 20.97 -8.53 -3.26
C PRO A 94 21.32 -7.03 -3.35
N ASP A 95 20.62 -6.25 -4.18
CA ASP A 95 20.89 -4.84 -4.43
C ASP A 95 19.60 -4.01 -4.36
N VAL A 96 19.74 -2.68 -4.27
CA VAL A 96 18.63 -1.77 -4.60
C VAL A 96 18.32 -1.93 -6.09
N GLY A 97 17.27 -2.68 -6.44
CA GLY A 97 17.00 -3.00 -7.84
C GLY A 97 15.91 -4.03 -8.06
N LEU A 98 15.83 -4.56 -9.29
CA LEU A 98 14.87 -5.61 -9.62
C LEU A 98 15.28 -6.95 -8.97
N PRO A 99 14.31 -7.72 -8.44
CA PRO A 99 14.56 -9.08 -7.98
C PRO A 99 15.03 -9.97 -9.13
N SER A 100 15.73 -11.07 -8.81
CA SER A 100 15.90 -12.14 -9.79
C SER A 100 14.55 -12.80 -10.09
N CYS A 101 14.38 -13.38 -11.27
CA CYS A 101 13.17 -14.14 -11.58
C CYS A 101 13.02 -15.34 -10.64
N ASN A 102 14.12 -15.83 -10.06
CA ASN A 102 14.07 -16.88 -9.06
C ASN A 102 13.45 -16.40 -7.74
N CYS A 103 13.76 -15.18 -7.30
CA CYS A 103 13.12 -14.56 -6.14
C CYS A 103 11.61 -14.43 -6.36
N ASN A 104 11.16 -13.96 -7.54
CA ASN A 104 9.72 -13.86 -7.85
C ASN A 104 9.04 -15.24 -7.83
N ARG A 105 9.69 -16.27 -8.40
CA ARG A 105 9.17 -17.66 -8.32
C ARG A 105 9.14 -18.20 -6.90
N GLN A 106 10.07 -17.80 -6.04
CA GLN A 106 10.05 -18.19 -4.63
C GLN A 106 8.89 -17.52 -3.89
N LEU A 107 8.68 -16.23 -4.11
CA LEU A 107 7.51 -15.51 -3.58
C LEU A 107 6.20 -16.20 -3.97
N LYS A 108 6.07 -16.58 -5.25
CA LYS A 108 4.91 -17.35 -5.73
C LYS A 108 4.64 -18.60 -4.91
N ARG A 109 5.67 -19.43 -4.72
CA ARG A 109 5.56 -20.71 -4.00
C ARG A 109 5.17 -20.48 -2.55
N ASP A 110 5.87 -19.57 -1.88
CA ASP A 110 5.67 -19.30 -0.46
C ASP A 110 4.28 -18.72 -0.21
N ALA A 111 3.83 -17.76 -1.01
CA ALA A 111 2.49 -17.18 -0.92
C ALA A 111 1.39 -18.22 -1.28
N SER A 112 1.64 -19.12 -2.23
CA SER A 112 0.70 -20.20 -2.56
C SER A 112 0.48 -21.18 -1.39
N VAL A 113 1.53 -21.47 -0.61
CA VAL A 113 1.41 -22.29 0.62
C VAL A 113 0.53 -21.59 1.65
N VAL A 114 0.67 -20.27 1.81
CA VAL A 114 -0.18 -19.47 2.71
C VAL A 114 -1.64 -19.48 2.23
N ALA A 115 -1.88 -19.26 0.94
CA ALA A 115 -3.21 -19.25 0.33
C ALA A 115 -3.97 -20.59 0.51
N ALA A 116 -3.24 -21.71 0.40
CA ALA A 116 -3.79 -23.05 0.55
C ALA A 116 -4.01 -23.48 2.02
N SER A 117 -3.45 -22.75 3.00
CA SER A 117 -3.49 -23.17 4.40
C SER A 117 -4.84 -22.86 5.06
N PRO A 118 -5.59 -23.88 5.54
CA PRO A 118 -6.85 -23.65 6.26
C PRO A 118 -6.64 -23.05 7.66
N ARG A 119 -5.38 -22.95 8.12
CA ARG A 119 -5.03 -22.32 9.41
C ARG A 119 -4.96 -20.80 9.31
N GLN A 120 -4.94 -20.25 8.10
CA GLN A 120 -4.86 -18.81 7.87
C GLN A 120 -6.25 -18.19 7.78
N PRO A 121 -6.44 -16.94 8.25
CA PRO A 121 -7.66 -16.17 8.02
C PRO A 121 -8.00 -16.07 6.52
N GLU A 122 -9.29 -16.01 6.19
CA GLU A 122 -9.77 -16.02 4.80
C GLU A 122 -9.22 -14.85 3.97
N ASP A 123 -9.18 -13.66 4.55
CA ASP A 123 -8.60 -12.46 3.96
C ASP A 123 -7.10 -12.63 3.67
N ILE A 124 -6.33 -13.20 4.60
CA ILE A 124 -4.91 -13.50 4.38
C ILE A 124 -4.73 -14.55 3.28
N ARG A 125 -5.59 -15.57 3.22
CA ARG A 125 -5.53 -16.59 2.15
C ARG A 125 -5.82 -15.99 0.77
N MET A 126 -6.85 -15.15 0.66
CA MET A 126 -7.17 -14.45 -0.60
C MET A 126 -6.04 -13.52 -1.02
N LEU A 127 -5.52 -12.73 -0.07
CA LEU A 127 -4.44 -11.81 -0.36
C LEU A 127 -3.16 -12.54 -0.75
N ALA A 128 -2.84 -13.65 -0.09
CA ALA A 128 -1.73 -14.51 -0.46
C ALA A 128 -1.90 -15.09 -1.86
N GLY A 129 -3.12 -15.47 -2.26
CA GLY A 129 -3.43 -15.88 -3.63
C GLY A 129 -3.16 -14.77 -4.65
N LEU A 130 -3.57 -13.54 -4.34
CA LEU A 130 -3.29 -12.38 -5.19
C LEU A 130 -1.79 -12.10 -5.30
N VAL A 131 -1.05 -12.15 -4.19
CA VAL A 131 0.41 -11.98 -4.17
C VAL A 131 1.10 -13.09 -4.97
N ALA A 132 0.66 -14.34 -4.82
CA ALA A 132 1.22 -15.47 -5.55
C ALA A 132 1.07 -15.29 -7.06
N GLN A 133 -0.13 -14.94 -7.53
CA GLN A 133 -0.37 -14.74 -8.95
C GLN A 133 0.28 -13.45 -9.48
N GLY A 134 0.23 -12.38 -8.70
CA GLY A 134 0.87 -11.10 -9.03
C GLY A 134 2.38 -11.21 -9.18
N SER A 135 3.02 -12.14 -8.47
CA SER A 135 4.46 -12.36 -8.56
C SER A 135 4.94 -12.80 -9.96
N ASP A 136 4.08 -13.41 -10.77
CA ASP A 136 4.40 -13.75 -12.17
C ASP A 136 4.47 -12.50 -13.08
N LEU A 137 3.84 -11.39 -12.67
CA LEU A 137 3.81 -10.12 -13.40
C LEU A 137 4.93 -9.18 -12.96
N LEU A 138 5.59 -9.46 -11.84
CA LEU A 138 6.70 -8.67 -11.36
C LEU A 138 7.87 -8.75 -12.32
N MET A 139 8.41 -7.59 -12.69
CA MET A 139 9.64 -7.52 -13.45
C MET A 139 10.79 -8.19 -12.68
N CYS A 140 11.69 -8.81 -13.42
CA CYS A 140 12.91 -9.37 -12.87
C CYS A 140 14.11 -9.01 -13.74
N ARG A 141 15.29 -9.04 -13.12
CA ARG A 141 16.55 -8.65 -13.78
C ARG A 141 16.78 -9.43 -15.06
N GLU A 142 16.67 -10.76 -15.02
CA GLU A 142 16.91 -11.62 -16.18
C GLU A 142 15.88 -11.38 -17.30
N GLY A 143 14.62 -11.12 -16.94
CA GLY A 143 13.58 -10.76 -17.90
C GLY A 143 13.85 -9.43 -18.59
N LEU A 144 14.31 -8.42 -17.85
CA LEU A 144 14.66 -7.11 -18.42
C LEU A 144 15.90 -7.20 -19.33
N THR A 145 16.90 -8.00 -18.95
CA THR A 145 18.07 -8.26 -19.79
C THR A 145 17.67 -8.93 -21.11
N ALA A 146 16.74 -9.90 -21.07
CA ALA A 146 16.26 -10.59 -22.27
C ALA A 146 15.48 -9.67 -23.22
N LEU A 147 14.83 -8.60 -22.73
CA LEU A 147 14.11 -7.63 -23.56
C LEU A 147 15.03 -6.58 -24.21
N ARG A 148 16.27 -6.45 -23.72
CA ARG A 148 17.24 -5.44 -24.19
C ARG A 148 18.16 -5.96 -25.29
N ASN A 149 18.28 -7.28 -25.43
CA ASN A 149 19.11 -7.97 -26.42
C ASN A 149 18.24 -8.55 -27.53
#